data_AF-A0A4U0GXD4-F1
#
_entry.id   AF-A0A4U0GXD4-F1
#
_cell.length_a   1.000
_cell.length_b   1.000
_cell.length_c   1.000
_cell.angle_alpha   90.00
_cell.angle_beta   90.00
_cell.angle_gamma   90.00
#
_symmetry.space_group_name_H-M   'P 1'
#
loop_
_entity.id
_entity.type
_entity.pdbx_description
1 polymer ?
#
loop_
_entity_poly.entity_id
_entity_poly.type
_entity_poly.pdbx_seq_one_letter_code
_entity_poly.pdbx_strand_id
1 'polypeptide(L)'
;MNNSTEQMNHLKEISEMIGNAIEQEIDRDNPDELTGKLMELCALQGNASHAYALAEQLYNVKISELVQKPEHAKLSATDKKMLFAGLAKEEIYYLSLNERYIRNLSHSIEALRSALSWKKAEMEQARYQTT
;
A
#
# COMPACT_ATOMS: atom_id res chain seq x y z
N MET A 1 -25.28 -10.48 -4.40
CA MET A 1 -24.05 -11.28 -4.47
C MET A 1 -22.94 -10.65 -5.35
N ASN A 2 -23.12 -9.50 -6.03
CA ASN A 2 -22.10 -8.93 -6.94
C ASN A 2 -21.17 -7.87 -6.34
N ASN A 3 -21.49 -7.27 -5.18
CA ASN A 3 -20.77 -6.09 -4.68
C ASN A 3 -19.36 -6.42 -4.15
N SER A 4 -19.21 -7.49 -3.37
CA SER A 4 -17.90 -7.82 -2.75
C SER A 4 -16.83 -8.24 -3.76
N THR A 5 -17.22 -8.93 -4.84
CA THR A 5 -16.29 -9.30 -5.92
C THR A 5 -15.84 -8.07 -6.71
N GLU A 6 -16.74 -7.14 -6.99
CA GLU A 6 -16.43 -5.88 -7.65
C GLU A 6 -15.50 -5.01 -6.79
N GLN A 7 -15.81 -4.88 -5.50
CA GLN A 7 -14.96 -4.19 -4.53
C GLN A 7 -13.58 -4.84 -4.39
N MET A 8 -13.50 -6.16 -4.42
CA MET A 8 -12.22 -6.87 -4.41
C MET A 8 -11.42 -6.60 -5.68
N ASN A 9 -12.03 -6.63 -6.85
CA ASN A 9 -11.33 -6.30 -8.10
C ASN A 9 -10.82 -4.85 -8.09
N HIS A 10 -11.63 -3.92 -7.61
CA HIS A 10 -11.21 -2.52 -7.46
C HIS A 10 -10.03 -2.37 -6.48
N LEU A 11 -10.05 -3.09 -5.36
CA LEU A 11 -8.92 -3.14 -4.43
C LEU A 11 -7.64 -3.63 -5.12
N LYS A 12 -7.74 -4.68 -5.94
CA LYS A 12 -6.59 -5.22 -6.69
C LYS A 12 -6.00 -4.17 -7.63
N GLU A 13 -6.83 -3.48 -8.39
CA GLU A 13 -6.41 -2.44 -9.33
C GLU A 13 -5.69 -1.30 -8.60
N ILE A 14 -6.24 -0.82 -7.48
CA ILE A 14 -5.59 0.24 -6.70
C ILE A 14 -4.26 -0.26 -6.11
N SER A 15 -4.23 -1.47 -5.54
CA SER A 15 -3.01 -2.05 -4.98
C SER A 15 -1.92 -2.24 -6.03
N GLU A 16 -2.28 -2.70 -7.22
CA GLU A 16 -1.34 -2.87 -8.34
C GLU A 16 -0.78 -1.52 -8.82
N MET A 17 -1.64 -0.51 -8.96
CA MET A 17 -1.20 0.86 -9.28
C MET A 17 -0.19 1.38 -8.25
N ILE A 18 -0.46 1.19 -6.95
CA ILE A 18 0.44 1.62 -5.88
C ILE A 18 1.75 0.83 -5.92
N GLY A 19 1.67 -0.49 -6.08
CA GLY A 19 2.85 -1.36 -6.16
C GLY A 19 3.76 -0.96 -7.31
N ASN A 20 3.20 -0.81 -8.51
CA ASN A 20 3.94 -0.40 -9.71
C ASN A 20 4.60 0.97 -9.52
N ALA A 21 3.91 1.93 -8.90
CA ALA A 21 4.50 3.23 -8.60
C ALA A 21 5.62 3.12 -7.57
N ILE A 22 5.54 2.26 -6.56
CA ILE A 22 6.64 2.09 -5.60
C ILE A 22 7.86 1.43 -6.27
N GLU A 23 7.63 0.45 -7.15
CA GLU A 23 8.68 -0.37 -7.78
C GLU A 23 9.36 0.30 -8.97
N GLN A 24 8.70 1.26 -9.62
CA GLN A 24 9.27 1.97 -10.76
C GLN A 24 10.58 2.67 -10.38
N GLU A 25 11.63 2.23 -11.04
CA GLU A 25 12.96 2.81 -10.93
C GLU A 25 13.03 4.20 -11.59
N ILE A 26 13.88 5.05 -11.02
CA ILE A 26 14.18 6.38 -11.51
C ILE A 26 15.67 6.62 -11.44
N ASP A 27 16.19 7.49 -12.28
CA ASP A 27 17.54 8.01 -12.13
C ASP A 27 17.59 8.88 -10.87
N ARG A 28 18.31 8.40 -9.84
CA ARG A 28 18.47 9.11 -8.57
C ARG A 28 19.43 10.28 -8.67
N ASP A 29 20.17 10.40 -9.77
CA ASP A 29 21.03 11.53 -10.01
C ASP A 29 20.34 12.70 -10.70
N ASN A 30 19.18 12.45 -11.31
CA ASN A 30 18.35 13.43 -11.99
C ASN A 30 17.32 14.08 -11.03
N PRO A 31 17.47 15.39 -10.70
CA PRO A 31 16.53 16.09 -9.81
C PRO A 31 15.09 16.13 -10.31
N ASP A 32 14.89 16.16 -11.63
CA ASP A 32 13.54 16.23 -12.23
C ASP A 32 12.80 14.89 -12.04
N GLU A 33 13.50 13.77 -12.23
CA GLU A 33 12.94 12.43 -11.98
C GLU A 33 12.66 12.19 -10.49
N LEU A 34 13.58 12.60 -9.61
CA LEU A 34 13.34 12.55 -8.15
C LEU A 34 12.10 13.35 -7.75
N THR A 35 11.94 14.56 -8.31
CA THR A 35 10.79 15.43 -8.02
C THR A 35 9.50 14.86 -8.57
N GLY A 36 9.51 14.37 -9.81
CA GLY A 36 8.35 13.71 -10.43
C GLY A 36 7.91 12.50 -9.63
N LYS A 37 8.88 11.67 -9.20
CA LYS A 37 8.59 10.50 -8.37
C LYS A 37 8.03 10.87 -7.02
N LEU A 38 8.60 11.89 -6.36
CA LEU A 38 8.11 12.37 -5.09
C LEU A 38 6.65 12.84 -5.19
N MET A 39 6.30 13.59 -6.22
CA MET A 39 4.93 14.06 -6.45
C MET A 39 3.96 12.91 -6.69
N GLU A 40 4.34 11.94 -7.51
CA GLU A 40 3.54 10.74 -7.77
C GLU A 40 3.26 9.97 -6.47
N LEU A 41 4.30 9.64 -5.70
CA LEU A 41 4.14 8.89 -4.46
C LEU A 41 3.32 9.65 -3.41
N CYS A 42 3.45 10.98 -3.34
CA CYS A 42 2.62 11.80 -2.47
C CYS A 42 1.15 11.75 -2.88
N ALA A 43 0.84 11.80 -4.18
CA ALA A 43 -0.53 11.71 -4.68
C ALA A 43 -1.19 10.35 -4.37
N LEU A 44 -0.39 9.29 -4.28
CA LEU A 44 -0.87 7.94 -3.98
C LEU A 44 -1.10 7.66 -2.49
N GLN A 45 -0.68 8.54 -1.56
CA GLN A 45 -0.86 8.30 -0.12
C GLN A 45 -2.34 8.11 0.26
N GLY A 46 -3.22 8.96 -0.28
CA GLY A 46 -4.67 8.85 -0.04
C GLY A 46 -5.24 7.55 -0.60
N ASN A 47 -4.80 7.14 -1.78
CA ASN A 47 -5.21 5.88 -2.40
C ASN A 47 -4.74 4.67 -1.59
N ALA A 48 -3.53 4.69 -1.04
CA ALA A 48 -3.01 3.62 -0.20
C ALA A 48 -3.77 3.48 1.12
N SER A 49 -4.09 4.61 1.79
CA SER A 49 -4.95 4.59 2.98
C SER A 49 -6.35 4.06 2.67
N HIS A 50 -6.92 4.47 1.53
CA HIS A 50 -8.23 3.97 1.10
C HIS A 50 -8.20 2.46 0.79
N ALA A 51 -7.19 1.98 0.07
CA ALA A 51 -7.02 0.57 -0.26
C ALA A 51 -6.89 -0.31 1.00
N TYR A 52 -6.11 0.14 1.99
CA TYR A 52 -6.02 -0.55 3.28
C TYR A 52 -7.37 -0.62 4.00
N ALA A 53 -8.09 0.50 4.08
CA ALA A 53 -9.41 0.53 4.72
C ALA A 53 -10.43 -0.37 4.00
N LEU A 54 -10.39 -0.40 2.65
CA LEU A 54 -11.25 -1.28 1.85
C LEU A 54 -10.90 -2.75 2.07
N ALA A 55 -9.61 -3.10 2.14
CA ALA A 55 -9.16 -4.46 2.44
C ALA A 55 -9.62 -4.90 3.84
N GLU A 56 -9.53 -4.02 4.84
CA GLU A 56 -10.01 -4.28 6.20
C GLU A 56 -11.53 -4.49 6.23
N GLN A 57 -12.28 -3.65 5.50
CA GLN A 57 -13.73 -3.80 5.38
C GLN A 57 -14.09 -5.16 4.76
N LEU A 58 -13.47 -5.52 3.63
CA LEU A 58 -13.73 -6.79 2.94
C LEU A 58 -13.38 -7.99 3.82
N TYR A 59 -12.26 -7.94 4.54
CA TYR A 59 -11.89 -8.95 5.52
C TYR A 59 -12.95 -9.10 6.62
N ASN A 60 -13.39 -8.00 7.22
CA ASN A 60 -14.39 -8.02 8.30
C ASN A 60 -15.76 -8.55 7.84
N VAL A 61 -16.17 -8.20 6.61
CA VAL A 61 -17.37 -8.75 5.97
C VAL A 61 -17.22 -10.25 5.80
N LYS A 62 -16.10 -10.71 5.23
CA LYS A 62 -15.82 -12.13 5.02
C LYS A 62 -15.85 -12.93 6.32
N ILE A 63 -15.21 -12.42 7.36
CA ILE A 63 -15.20 -13.06 8.69
C ILE A 63 -16.61 -13.13 9.27
N SER A 64 -17.39 -12.05 9.16
CA SER A 64 -18.78 -12.03 9.62
C SER A 64 -19.64 -13.07 8.90
N GLU A 65 -19.51 -13.19 7.58
CA GLU A 65 -20.19 -14.23 6.78
C GLU A 65 -19.81 -15.64 7.25
N LEU A 66 -18.52 -15.89 7.48
CA LEU A 66 -18.00 -17.19 7.92
C LEU A 66 -18.48 -17.56 9.34
N VAL A 67 -18.58 -16.59 10.25
CA VAL A 67 -19.08 -16.81 11.62
C VAL A 67 -20.56 -17.22 11.64
N GLN A 68 -21.36 -16.65 10.74
CA GLN A 68 -22.81 -16.91 10.68
C GLN A 68 -23.16 -18.28 10.09
N LYS A 69 -22.20 -18.97 9.46
CA LYS A 69 -22.47 -20.28 8.85
C LYS A 69 -22.74 -21.36 9.90
N PRO A 70 -23.88 -22.09 9.81
CA PRO A 70 -24.23 -23.13 10.78
C PRO A 70 -23.19 -24.26 10.87
N GLU A 71 -22.54 -24.57 9.75
CA GLU A 71 -21.48 -25.60 9.66
C GLU A 71 -20.26 -25.28 10.55
N HIS A 72 -20.06 -23.99 10.88
CA HIS A 72 -18.97 -23.55 11.74
C HIS A 72 -19.38 -23.41 13.21
N ALA A 73 -20.67 -23.52 13.55
CA ALA A 73 -21.16 -23.21 14.89
C ALA A 73 -20.47 -24.04 15.99
N LYS A 74 -20.21 -25.33 15.72
CA LYS A 74 -19.63 -26.29 16.65
C LYS A 74 -18.09 -26.32 16.68
N LEU A 75 -17.43 -25.57 15.80
CA LEU A 75 -15.97 -25.50 15.78
C LEU A 75 -15.45 -24.74 17.01
N SER A 76 -14.32 -25.19 17.54
CA SER A 76 -13.62 -24.46 18.61
C SER A 76 -13.11 -23.11 18.11
N ALA A 77 -12.80 -22.19 19.02
CA ALA A 77 -12.25 -20.88 18.65
C ALA A 77 -10.93 -21.01 17.85
N THR A 78 -10.09 -21.98 18.22
CA THR A 78 -8.82 -22.27 17.52
C THR A 78 -9.06 -22.78 16.11
N ASP A 79 -9.98 -23.74 15.95
CA ASP A 79 -10.32 -24.29 14.63
C ASP A 79 -10.94 -23.24 13.72
N LYS A 80 -11.84 -22.40 14.26
CA LYS A 80 -12.41 -21.25 13.55
C LYS A 80 -11.32 -20.30 13.08
N LYS A 81 -10.35 -19.97 13.94
CA LYS A 81 -9.25 -19.07 13.58
C LYS A 81 -8.42 -19.62 12.42
N MET A 82 -8.02 -20.89 12.47
CA MET A 82 -7.24 -21.52 11.38
C MET A 82 -8.06 -21.62 10.09
N LEU A 83 -9.30 -22.05 10.18
CA LEU A 83 -10.19 -22.21 9.03
C LEU A 83 -10.49 -20.85 8.37
N PHE A 84 -10.86 -19.84 9.16
CA PHE A 84 -11.25 -18.53 8.62
C PHE A 84 -10.06 -17.81 8.00
N ALA A 85 -8.86 -17.96 8.57
CA ALA A 85 -7.64 -17.46 7.93
C ALA A 85 -7.42 -18.10 6.55
N GLY A 86 -7.70 -19.39 6.39
CA GLY A 86 -7.62 -20.06 5.08
C GLY A 86 -8.71 -19.62 4.10
N LEU A 87 -9.94 -19.42 4.59
CA LEU A 87 -11.09 -19.03 3.78
C LEU A 87 -11.11 -17.54 3.40
N ALA A 88 -10.44 -16.69 4.19
CA ALA A 88 -10.28 -15.25 3.96
C ALA A 88 -8.85 -14.88 3.52
N LYS A 89 -8.13 -15.85 2.92
CA LYS A 89 -6.70 -15.69 2.57
C LYS A 89 -6.42 -14.52 1.64
N GLU A 90 -7.36 -14.20 0.76
CA GLU A 90 -7.20 -13.15 -0.26
C GLU A 90 -7.34 -11.77 0.38
N GLU A 91 -8.35 -11.60 1.22
CA GLU A 91 -8.57 -10.39 2.01
C GLU A 91 -7.37 -10.13 2.94
N ILE A 92 -6.87 -11.17 3.64
CA ILE A 92 -5.68 -11.06 4.50
C ILE A 92 -4.44 -10.68 3.69
N TYR A 93 -4.27 -11.26 2.50
CA TYR A 93 -3.15 -10.94 1.63
C TYR A 93 -3.15 -9.46 1.26
N TYR A 94 -4.27 -8.92 0.76
CA TYR A 94 -4.34 -7.51 0.37
C TYR A 94 -4.31 -6.56 1.56
N LEU A 95 -4.85 -6.95 2.72
CA LEU A 95 -4.69 -6.17 3.94
C LEU A 95 -3.21 -5.99 4.31
N SER A 96 -2.48 -7.11 4.36
CA SER A 96 -1.05 -7.12 4.68
C SER A 96 -0.21 -6.41 3.61
N LEU A 97 -0.60 -6.54 2.34
CA LEU A 97 0.09 -5.90 1.21
C LEU A 97 -0.05 -4.38 1.28
N ASN A 98 -1.28 -3.88 1.44
CA ASN A 98 -1.53 -2.43 1.49
C ASN A 98 -0.92 -1.78 2.75
N GLU A 99 -0.88 -2.49 3.88
CA GLU A 99 -0.14 -2.01 5.06
C GLU A 99 1.36 -1.82 4.77
N ARG A 100 1.97 -2.75 4.02
CA ARG A 100 3.37 -2.62 3.57
C ARG A 100 3.54 -1.47 2.58
N TYR A 101 2.61 -1.29 1.65
CA TYR A 101 2.66 -0.19 0.70
C TYR A 101 2.56 1.19 1.37
N ILE A 102 1.69 1.36 2.38
CA ILE A 102 1.63 2.62 3.15
C ILE A 102 2.98 2.95 3.79
N ARG A 103 3.62 1.95 4.41
CA ARG A 103 4.95 2.11 5.02
C ARG A 103 6.00 2.44 3.96
N ASN A 104 6.04 1.68 2.86
CA ASN A 104 7.00 1.91 1.78
C ASN A 104 6.82 3.28 1.13
N LEU A 105 5.59 3.74 0.88
CA LEU A 105 5.33 5.09 0.39
C LEU A 105 5.92 6.14 1.33
N SER A 106 5.66 6.00 2.63
CA SER A 106 6.16 6.95 3.63
C SER A 106 7.69 7.00 3.67
N HIS A 107 8.34 5.83 3.63
CA HIS A 107 9.81 5.74 3.60
C HIS A 107 10.41 6.26 2.29
N SER A 108 9.82 5.92 1.15
CA SER A 108 10.27 6.38 -0.17
C SER A 108 10.13 7.89 -0.31
N ILE A 109 9.01 8.47 0.14
CA ILE A 109 8.81 9.93 0.14
C ILE A 109 9.90 10.63 0.96
N GLU A 110 10.21 10.12 2.15
CA GLU A 110 11.23 10.73 3.00
C GLU A 110 12.64 10.58 2.41
N ALA A 111 12.95 9.43 1.82
CA ALA A 111 14.22 9.20 1.13
C ALA A 111 14.40 10.16 -0.06
N LEU A 112 13.36 10.35 -0.88
CA LEU A 112 13.37 11.28 -2.02
C LEU A 112 13.52 12.73 -1.56
N ARG A 113 12.81 13.15 -0.51
CA ARG A 113 12.98 14.48 0.11
C ARG A 113 14.40 14.73 0.57
N SER A 114 15.00 13.73 1.23
CA SER A 114 16.39 13.80 1.70
C SER A 114 17.37 13.92 0.53
N ALA A 115 17.19 13.12 -0.53
CA ALA A 115 18.03 13.18 -1.72
C ALA A 115 17.96 14.54 -2.43
N LEU A 116 16.76 15.08 -2.62
CA LEU A 116 16.55 16.41 -3.21
C LEU A 116 17.18 17.52 -2.36
N SER A 117 17.03 17.44 -1.03
CA SER A 117 17.66 18.38 -0.10
C SER A 117 19.18 18.36 -0.21
N TRP A 118 19.77 17.16 -0.29
CA TRP A 118 21.21 17.00 -0.46
C TRP A 118 21.72 17.59 -1.78
N LYS A 119 21.04 17.29 -2.91
CA LYS A 119 21.40 17.85 -4.22
C LYS A 119 21.27 19.38 -4.25
N LYS A 120 20.26 19.94 -3.58
CA LYS A 120 20.13 21.39 -3.43
C LYS A 120 21.33 21.99 -2.71
N ALA A 121 21.75 21.40 -1.59
CA ALA A 121 22.90 21.86 -0.82
C ALA A 121 24.21 21.76 -1.63
N GLU A 122 24.39 20.69 -2.41
CA GLU A 122 25.53 20.51 -3.30
C GLU A 122 25.61 21.61 -4.38
N MET A 123 24.48 21.91 -5.04
CA MET A 123 24.41 22.99 -6.03
C MET A 123 24.70 24.37 -5.42
N GLU A 124 24.20 24.63 -4.21
CA GLU A 124 24.50 25.87 -3.49
C GLU A 124 25.99 25.99 -3.16
N GLN A 125 26.63 24.92 -2.66
CA GLN A 125 28.06 24.90 -2.36
C GLN A 125 28.92 25.11 -3.61
N ALA A 126 28.59 24.43 -4.71
CA ALA A 126 29.30 24.58 -5.98
C ALA A 126 29.26 26.03 -6.50
N ARG A 127 28.14 26.72 -6.29
CA ARG A 127 27.98 28.14 -6.65
C ARG A 127 28.87 29.07 -5.82
N TYR A 128 29.11 28.77 -4.55
CA TYR A 128 29.98 29.58 -3.69
C TYR A 128 31.47 29.34 -3.94
N GLN A 129 31.87 28.17 -4.44
CA GLN A 129 33.27 27.86 -4.77
C GLN A 129 33.74 28.45 -6.11
N THR A 130 32.80 28.87 -6.96
CA THR A 130 33.08 29.45 -8.29
C THR A 130 33.03 30.99 -8.32
N THR A 131 32.78 31.63 -7.17
CA THR A 131 32.91 33.09 -6.91
C THR A 131 34.06 33.36 -5.96
#